data_AF-A0A1E7WL19-F1
#
_entry.id   AF-A0A1E7WL19-F1
#
_cell.length_a   1.000
_cell.length_b   1.000
_cell.length_c   1.000
_cell.angle_alpha   90.00
_cell.angle_beta   90.00
_cell.angle_gamma   90.00
#
_symmetry.space_group_name_H-M   'P 1'
#
loop_
_entity.id
_entity.type
_entity.pdbx_description
1 polymer ?
#
loop_
_entity_poly.entity_id
_entity_poly.type
_entity_poly.pdbx_seq_one_letter_code
_entity_poly.pdbx_strand_id
1 'polypeptide(L)'
;MQNHSARGVSTSAPAGHQASGEARESLFRAIDDLEQAVGAWLTTPAAWDQRTHPSIRQFLVDIREYSDALQRGGKVSPNIIVAAADRLAGKVHHPEVDRCAAEVRAALAEYVRVLHG
;
A
#
# COMPACT_ATOMS: atom_id res chain seq x y z
N MET A 1 -13.63 -48.45 6.40
CA MET A 1 -14.21 -47.33 5.61
C MET A 1 -15.34 -46.72 6.43
N GLN A 2 -15.09 -45.59 7.09
CA GLN A 2 -16.12 -44.81 7.78
C GLN A 2 -15.88 -43.33 7.47
N ASN A 3 -16.86 -42.75 6.77
CA ASN A 3 -16.93 -41.34 6.41
C ASN A 3 -17.34 -40.52 7.64
N HIS A 4 -16.57 -39.50 7.98
CA HIS A 4 -17.08 -38.35 8.73
C HIS A 4 -16.69 -37.07 8.02
N SER A 5 -17.67 -36.53 7.30
CA SER A 5 -17.69 -35.18 6.75
C SER A 5 -17.67 -34.16 7.89
N ALA A 6 -16.48 -33.64 8.21
CA ALA A 6 -16.37 -32.39 8.95
C ALA A 6 -16.37 -31.26 7.93
N ARG A 7 -17.58 -30.84 7.57
CA ARG A 7 -17.87 -29.59 6.86
C ARG A 7 -17.31 -28.46 7.71
N GLY A 8 -16.12 -28.00 7.35
CA GLY A 8 -15.46 -26.86 7.99
C GLY A 8 -16.44 -25.70 8.04
N VAL A 9 -16.76 -25.29 9.26
CA VAL A 9 -17.63 -24.16 9.55
C VAL A 9 -16.97 -22.93 8.90
N SER A 10 -17.55 -22.46 7.80
CA SER A 10 -17.25 -21.12 7.30
C SER A 10 -17.95 -20.18 8.27
N THR A 11 -17.23 -19.78 9.31
CA THR A 11 -17.59 -18.64 10.15
C THR A 11 -17.62 -17.43 9.25
N SER A 12 -18.81 -17.08 8.78
CA SER A 12 -19.07 -15.79 8.13
C SER A 12 -18.71 -14.70 9.13
N ALA A 13 -17.53 -14.11 8.97
CA ALA A 13 -17.23 -12.86 9.65
C ALA A 13 -18.31 -11.84 9.25
N PRO A 14 -18.75 -10.95 10.15
CA PRO A 14 -19.70 -9.90 9.80
C PRO A 14 -19.17 -9.14 8.59
N ALA A 15 -20.00 -8.93 7.56
CA ALA A 15 -19.58 -8.45 6.23
C ALA A 15 -18.63 -7.23 6.24
N GLY A 16 -18.75 -6.34 7.23
CA GLY A 16 -17.84 -5.19 7.41
C GLY A 16 -16.40 -5.56 7.81
N HIS A 17 -16.17 -6.66 8.53
CA HIS A 17 -14.82 -7.13 8.87
C HIS A 17 -14.13 -7.79 7.67
N GLN A 18 -14.90 -8.41 6.76
CA GLN A 18 -14.35 -8.99 5.55
C GLN A 18 -14.02 -7.89 4.52
N ALA A 19 -14.95 -6.96 4.28
CA ALA A 19 -14.73 -5.84 3.37
C ALA A 19 -13.54 -4.96 3.81
N SER A 20 -13.41 -4.69 5.12
CA SER A 20 -12.27 -3.93 5.64
C SER A 20 -10.95 -4.69 5.53
N GLY A 21 -10.98 -6.02 5.62
CA GLY A 21 -9.85 -6.90 5.32
C GLY A 21 -9.41 -6.80 3.86
N GLU A 22 -10.34 -6.94 2.92
CA GLU A 22 -10.07 -6.87 1.47
C GLU A 22 -9.56 -5.48 1.05
N ALA A 23 -10.18 -4.40 1.54
CA ALA A 23 -9.73 -3.03 1.26
C ALA A 23 -8.34 -2.74 1.86
N ARG A 24 -8.05 -3.30 3.03
CA ARG A 24 -6.74 -3.21 3.67
C ARG A 24 -5.68 -3.98 2.88
N GLU A 25 -5.97 -5.19 2.44
CA GLU A 25 -5.06 -5.98 1.58
C GLU A 25 -4.80 -5.26 0.26
N SER A 26 -5.84 -4.69 -0.36
CA SER A 26 -5.68 -3.90 -1.59
C SER A 26 -4.79 -2.68 -1.39
N LEU A 27 -4.90 -1.99 -0.25
CA LEU A 27 -4.03 -0.86 0.09
C LEU A 27 -2.57 -1.29 0.21
N PHE A 28 -2.30 -2.37 0.94
CA PHE A 28 -0.93 -2.86 1.10
C PHE A 28 -0.33 -3.36 -0.21
N ARG A 29 -1.14 -3.98 -1.07
CA ARG A 29 -0.69 -4.39 -2.40
C ARG A 29 -0.28 -3.19 -3.27
N ALA A 30 -1.10 -2.13 -3.29
CA ALA A 30 -0.78 -0.92 -4.03
C ALA A 30 0.51 -0.23 -3.52
N ILE A 31 0.75 -0.30 -2.20
CA ILE A 31 1.99 0.23 -1.60
C ILE A 31 3.21 -0.59 -2.05
N ASP A 32 3.10 -1.93 -2.02
CA ASP A 32 4.18 -2.82 -2.50
C ASP A 32 4.47 -2.60 -3.99
N ASP A 33 3.43 -2.44 -4.82
CA ASP A 33 3.57 -2.13 -6.24
C ASP A 33 4.29 -0.78 -6.46
N LEU A 34 4.00 0.25 -5.64
CA LEU A 34 4.71 1.52 -5.66
C LEU A 34 6.19 1.37 -5.26
N GLU A 35 6.49 0.62 -4.20
CA GLU A 35 7.87 0.35 -3.78
C GLU A 35 8.66 -0.37 -4.88
N GLN A 36 8.04 -1.36 -5.53
CA GLN A 36 8.63 -2.07 -6.66
C GLN A 36 8.85 -1.16 -7.86
N ALA A 37 7.87 -0.33 -8.23
CA ALA A 37 7.99 0.60 -9.35
C ALA A 37 9.13 1.61 -9.14
N VAL A 38 9.26 2.14 -7.93
CA VAL A 38 10.36 3.07 -7.58
C VAL A 38 11.69 2.32 -7.53
N GLY A 39 11.72 1.10 -6.98
CA GLY A 39 12.90 0.23 -6.98
C GLY A 39 13.39 -0.08 -8.40
N ALA A 40 12.48 -0.41 -9.31
CA ALA A 40 12.76 -0.63 -10.73
C ALA A 40 13.28 0.65 -11.39
N TRP A 41 12.61 1.78 -11.19
CA TRP A 41 13.07 3.07 -11.69
C TRP A 41 14.48 3.42 -11.19
N LEU A 42 14.77 3.18 -9.91
CA LEU A 42 16.08 3.37 -9.30
C LEU A 42 17.16 2.52 -9.95
N THR A 43 16.86 1.43 -10.68
CA THR A 43 17.86 0.67 -11.45
C THR A 43 18.17 1.29 -12.81
N THR A 44 17.30 2.15 -13.33
CA THR A 44 17.45 2.77 -14.65
C THR A 44 18.51 3.88 -14.65
N PRO A 45 19.10 4.20 -15.82
CA PRO A 45 19.99 5.36 -15.97
C PRO A 45 19.28 6.71 -15.73
N ALA A 46 17.97 6.79 -15.99
CA ALA A 46 17.19 8.01 -15.76
C ALA A 46 17.15 8.40 -14.27
N ALA A 47 17.33 7.43 -13.37
CA ALA A 47 17.46 7.68 -11.95
C ALA A 47 18.86 8.13 -11.53
N TRP A 48 19.91 8.08 -12.37
CA TRP A 48 21.28 8.40 -11.93
C TRP A 48 21.42 9.82 -11.38
N ASP A 49 20.76 10.80 -11.99
CA ASP A 49 20.76 12.19 -11.53
C ASP A 49 20.01 12.36 -10.19
N GLN A 50 19.03 11.48 -9.94
CA GLN A 50 18.18 11.52 -8.76
C GLN A 50 18.58 10.52 -7.64
N ARG A 51 19.46 9.54 -7.91
CA ARG A 51 19.97 8.57 -6.92
C ARG A 51 20.76 9.25 -5.80
N THR A 52 21.29 10.44 -6.07
CA THR A 52 21.97 11.33 -5.11
C THR A 52 21.01 12.15 -4.27
N HIS A 53 19.69 12.16 -4.53
CA HIS A 53 18.73 12.89 -3.73
C HIS A 53 18.31 12.08 -2.49
N PRO A 54 18.84 12.39 -1.29
CA PRO A 54 18.58 11.61 -0.07
C PRO A 54 17.08 11.53 0.27
N SER A 55 16.29 12.51 -0.17
CA SER A 55 14.85 12.56 0.08
C SER A 55 14.07 11.39 -0.56
N ILE A 56 14.48 10.88 -1.72
CA ILE A 56 13.73 9.81 -2.40
C ILE A 56 13.82 8.51 -1.62
N ARG A 57 15.02 8.16 -1.16
CA ARG A 57 15.24 6.99 -0.29
C ARG A 57 14.53 7.17 1.05
N GLN A 58 14.57 8.37 1.63
CA GLN A 58 13.87 8.65 2.87
C GLN A 58 12.35 8.44 2.72
N PHE A 59 11.74 8.91 1.63
CA PHE A 59 10.31 8.69 1.41
C PHE A 59 9.93 7.21 1.29
N LEU A 60 10.76 6.38 0.67
CA LEU A 60 10.52 4.93 0.64
C LEU A 60 10.57 4.31 2.03
N VAL A 61 11.56 4.70 2.84
CA VAL A 61 11.66 4.26 4.24
C VAL A 61 10.42 4.70 5.03
N ASP A 62 10.02 5.97 4.90
CA ASP A 62 8.86 6.53 5.59
C ASP A 62 7.57 5.79 5.19
N ILE A 63 7.34 5.59 3.89
CA ILE A 63 6.18 4.84 3.36
C ILE A 63 6.14 3.45 3.97
N ARG A 64 7.28 2.74 4.01
CA ARG A 64 7.36 1.41 4.58
C ARG A 64 7.09 1.41 6.07
N GLU A 65 7.68 2.31 6.85
CA GLU A 65 7.45 2.44 8.29
C GLU A 65 5.98 2.73 8.61
N TYR A 66 5.34 3.61 7.86
CA TYR A 66 3.92 3.92 8.01
C TYR A 66 3.03 2.73 7.68
N SER A 67 3.38 1.97 6.64
CA SER A 67 2.67 0.75 6.23
C SER A 67 2.79 -0.34 7.29
N ASP A 68 3.99 -0.55 7.79
CA ASP A 68 4.30 -1.46 8.89
C ASP A 68 3.53 -1.09 10.17
N ALA A 69 3.47 0.20 10.50
CA ALA A 69 2.71 0.68 11.64
C ALA A 69 1.20 0.46 11.45
N LEU A 70 0.67 0.71 10.24
CA LEU A 70 -0.72 0.43 9.88
C LEU A 70 -1.03 -1.09 9.92
N GLN A 71 -0.06 -1.94 9.56
CA GLN A 71 -0.20 -3.39 9.62
C GLN A 71 -0.28 -3.90 11.07
N ARG A 72 0.48 -3.26 11.98
CA ARG A 72 0.44 -3.56 13.42
C ARG A 72 -0.76 -2.95 14.15
N GLY A 73 -1.64 -2.21 13.45
CA GLY A 73 -2.78 -1.52 14.06
C GLY A 73 -2.37 -0.27 14.87
N GLY A 74 -1.20 0.30 14.55
CA GLY A 74 -0.72 1.54 15.15
C GLY A 74 -1.58 2.75 14.79
N LYS A 75 -1.44 3.83 15.57
CA LYS A 75 -2.12 5.12 15.33
C LYS A 75 -1.43 5.92 14.22
N VAL A 76 -1.27 5.34 13.04
CA VAL A 76 -0.79 6.05 11.85
C VAL A 76 -1.99 6.32 10.96
N SER A 77 -2.22 7.60 10.66
CA SER A 77 -3.27 7.97 9.71
C SER A 77 -2.84 7.50 8.34
N PRO A 78 -3.61 6.65 7.65
CA PRO A 78 -3.19 6.13 6.35
C PRO A 78 -3.13 7.23 5.26
N ASN A 79 -3.67 8.43 5.52
CA ASN A 79 -3.43 9.63 4.71
C ASN A 79 -1.95 10.04 4.64
N ILE A 80 -1.12 9.71 5.65
CA ILE A 80 0.30 10.03 5.64
C ILE A 80 1.05 9.25 4.55
N ILE A 81 0.60 8.03 4.26
CA ILE A 81 1.17 7.16 3.21
C ILE A 81 0.91 7.79 1.85
N VAL A 82 -0.31 8.26 1.58
CA VAL A 82 -0.66 8.94 0.32
C VAL A 82 0.13 10.23 0.17
N ALA A 83 0.26 11.05 1.23
CA ALA A 83 1.06 12.27 1.16
C ALA A 83 2.54 11.99 0.86
N ALA A 84 3.10 10.92 1.41
CA ALA A 84 4.47 10.50 1.11
C ALA A 84 4.61 9.96 -0.33
N ALA A 85 3.65 9.14 -0.79
CA ALA A 85 3.60 8.62 -2.16
C ALA A 85 3.47 9.75 -3.21
N ASP A 86 2.63 10.75 -2.96
CA ASP A 86 2.48 11.91 -3.85
C ASP A 86 3.77 12.74 -3.94
N ARG A 87 4.44 12.95 -2.80
CA ARG A 87 5.74 13.65 -2.77
C ARG A 87 6.81 12.87 -3.50
N LEU A 88 6.78 11.54 -3.42
CA LEU A 88 7.70 10.67 -4.12
C LEU A 88 7.47 10.74 -5.63
N ALA A 89 6.22 10.57 -6.08
CA ALA A 89 5.81 10.70 -7.48
C ALA A 89 6.21 12.07 -8.06
N GLY A 90 5.90 13.15 -7.35
CA GLY A 90 6.28 14.51 -7.75
C GLY A 90 7.78 14.81 -7.72
N LYS A 91 8.63 13.92 -7.20
CA LYS A 91 10.10 14.03 -7.33
C LYS A 91 10.62 13.18 -8.48
N VAL A 92 10.12 11.96 -8.59
CA VAL A 92 10.56 10.96 -9.55
C VAL A 92 10.10 11.29 -10.96
N HIS A 93 8.90 11.86 -11.13
CA HIS A 93 8.30 12.21 -12.43
C HIS A 93 8.38 11.06 -13.45
N HIS A 94 8.02 9.85 -13.02
CA HIS A 94 8.06 8.65 -13.84
C HIS A 94 6.64 8.08 -13.99
N PRO A 95 6.18 7.77 -15.21
CA PRO A 95 4.78 7.39 -15.46
C PRO A 95 4.33 6.18 -14.64
N GLU A 96 5.22 5.20 -14.43
CA GLU A 96 4.89 4.02 -13.63
C GLU A 96 4.74 4.36 -12.13
N VAL A 97 5.58 5.25 -11.60
CA VAL A 97 5.51 5.68 -10.20
C VAL A 97 4.28 6.55 -9.97
N ASP A 98 3.95 7.42 -10.92
CA ASP A 98 2.75 8.24 -10.89
C ASP A 98 1.48 7.36 -10.92
N ARG A 99 1.47 6.30 -11.74
CA ARG A 99 0.37 5.32 -11.77
C ARG A 99 0.21 4.62 -10.43
N CYS A 100 1.28 4.06 -9.88
CA CYS A 100 1.22 3.37 -8.59
C CYS A 100 0.82 4.30 -7.43
N ALA A 101 1.27 5.56 -7.44
CA ALA A 101 0.84 6.54 -6.44
C ALA A 101 -0.67 6.84 -6.55
N ALA A 102 -1.22 6.89 -7.76
CA ALA A 102 -2.67 7.03 -7.97
C ALA A 102 -3.43 5.79 -7.49
N GLU A 103 -2.91 4.58 -7.69
CA GLU A 103 -3.49 3.33 -7.18
C GLU A 103 -3.49 3.29 -5.65
N VAL A 104 -2.41 3.72 -4.98
CA VAL A 104 -2.37 3.87 -3.51
C VAL A 104 -3.44 4.84 -3.02
N ARG A 105 -3.63 5.98 -3.71
CA ARG A 105 -4.69 6.95 -3.37
C ARG A 105 -6.08 6.32 -3.51
N ALA A 106 -6.34 5.58 -4.59
CA ALA A 106 -7.61 4.92 -4.81
C ALA A 106 -7.90 3.84 -3.75
N ALA A 107 -6.90 3.01 -3.46
CA ALA A 107 -7.01 1.96 -2.45
C ALA A 107 -7.20 2.54 -1.03
N LEU A 108 -6.57 3.68 -0.73
CA LEU A 108 -6.82 4.38 0.53
C LEU A 108 -8.25 4.89 0.63
N ALA A 109 -8.76 5.52 -0.43
CA ALA A 109 -10.12 6.04 -0.45
C ALA A 109 -11.16 4.92 -0.27
N GLU A 110 -10.90 3.74 -0.86
CA GLU A 110 -11.66 2.52 -0.62
C GLU A 110 -11.61 2.10 0.85
N TYR A 111 -10.41 1.98 1.41
CA TYR A 111 -10.20 1.57 2.80
C TYR A 111 -10.90 2.50 3.80
N VAL A 112 -10.77 3.82 3.63
CA VAL A 112 -11.44 4.82 4.48
C VAL A 112 -12.96 4.70 4.34
N ARG A 113 -13.47 4.54 3.12
CA ARG A 113 -14.92 4.39 2.91
C ARG A 113 -15.47 3.15 3.60
N VAL A 114 -14.76 2.04 3.55
CA VAL A 114 -15.16 0.79 4.22
C VAL A 114 -15.05 0.87 5.75
N LEU A 115 -14.11 1.66 6.28
CA LEU A 115 -14.01 1.89 7.73
C LEU A 115 -15.10 2.80 8.30
N HIS A 116 -15.65 3.70 7.49
CA HIS A 116 -16.61 4.72 7.91
C HIS A 116 -18.05 4.50 7.40
N GLY A 117 -18.27 3.48 6.56
CA GLY A 117 -19.59 3.07 6.05
C GLY A 117 -20.15 1.87 6.78
#